data_AF-A0A1U9KCY1-F1
#
_entry.id   AF-A0A1U9KCY1-F1
#
_cell.length_a   1.000
_cell.length_b   1.000
_cell.length_c   1.000
_cell.angle_alpha   90.00
_cell.angle_beta   90.00
_cell.angle_gamma   90.00
#
_symmetry.space_group_name_H-M   'P 1'
#
loop_
_entity.id
_entity.type
_entity.pdbx_description
1 polymer ?
#
loop_
_entity_poly.entity_id
_entity_poly.type
_entity_poly.pdbx_seq_one_letter_code
_entity_poly.pdbx_strand_id
1 'polypeptide(L)'
;MVAWNTAATELMTDFALLPSEQRNILWLIFLDPRSKLLHPDRDSAARFIVSAFRMDAALAGAAAVIEPLVAELCASSPEFRIMWHDKTIYTFEYGKKAFHHPLHGLQNFGMATFAVDGRPDLILVVYQQMEC
;
A
#
# COMPACT_ATOMS: atom_id res chain seq x y z
N MET A 1 -4.59 -4.00 -5.55
CA MET A 1 -4.26 -3.50 -6.89
C MET A 1 -5.14 -4.19 -7.90
N VAL A 2 -5.90 -3.42 -8.68
CA VAL A 2 -6.82 -3.95 -9.70
C VAL A 2 -6.35 -3.70 -11.14
N ALA A 3 -5.43 -2.75 -11.32
CA ALA A 3 -4.74 -2.45 -12.56
C ALA A 3 -3.37 -1.83 -12.26
N TRP A 4 -2.41 -1.98 -13.17
CA TRP A 4 -1.06 -1.43 -13.10
C TRP A 4 -0.45 -1.36 -14.51
N ASN A 5 0.61 -0.57 -14.68
CA ASN A 5 1.39 -0.51 -15.91
C ASN A 5 2.75 -1.22 -15.75
N THR A 6 3.51 -1.33 -16.83
CA THR A 6 4.83 -1.96 -16.84
C THR A 6 5.81 -1.31 -15.86
N ALA A 7 5.80 0.03 -15.76
CA ALA A 7 6.67 0.75 -14.81
C ALA A 7 6.38 0.38 -13.35
N ALA A 8 5.11 0.18 -12.97
CA ALA A 8 4.76 -0.28 -11.63
C ALA A 8 5.23 -1.72 -11.36
N THR A 9 5.20 -2.58 -12.40
CA THR A 9 5.76 -3.94 -12.32
C THR A 9 7.27 -3.91 -12.03
N GLU A 10 8.01 -3.06 -12.74
CA GLU A 10 9.46 -2.90 -12.56
C GLU A 10 9.81 -2.28 -11.20
N LEU A 11 9.05 -1.28 -10.76
CA LEU A 11 9.32 -0.55 -9.53
C LEU A 11 8.97 -1.36 -8.27
N MET A 12 7.83 -2.05 -8.27
CA MET A 12 7.27 -2.68 -7.07
C MET A 12 7.33 -4.19 -7.15
N THR A 13 6.52 -4.78 -8.02
CA THR A 13 6.44 -6.21 -8.26
C THR A 13 5.53 -6.51 -9.43
N ASP A 14 5.71 -7.65 -10.10
CA ASP A 14 4.73 -8.13 -11.07
C ASP A 14 3.48 -8.67 -10.36
N PHE A 15 2.48 -7.80 -10.23
CA PHE A 15 1.19 -8.17 -9.64
C PHE A 15 0.44 -9.22 -10.44
N ALA A 16 0.76 -9.44 -11.73
CA ALA A 16 0.11 -10.46 -12.55
C ALA A 16 0.48 -11.87 -12.08
N LEU A 17 1.67 -12.04 -11.53
CA LEU A 17 2.16 -13.31 -10.99
C LEU A 17 1.60 -13.62 -9.60
N LEU A 18 0.91 -12.67 -8.97
CA LEU A 18 0.29 -12.85 -7.66
C LEU A 18 -1.17 -13.30 -7.79
N PRO A 19 -1.65 -14.20 -6.92
CA PRO A 19 -3.07 -14.42 -6.71
C PRO A 19 -3.80 -13.11 -6.40
N SER A 20 -5.07 -12.99 -6.80
CA SER A 20 -5.85 -11.75 -6.67
C SER A 20 -5.87 -11.17 -5.26
N GLU A 21 -6.01 -12.04 -4.27
CA GLU A 21 -6.07 -11.75 -2.84
C GLU A 21 -4.74 -11.21 -2.29
N GLN A 22 -3.61 -11.60 -2.90
CA GLN A 22 -2.27 -11.16 -2.52
C GLN A 22 -1.87 -9.83 -3.19
N ARG A 23 -2.69 -9.32 -4.11
CA ARG A 23 -2.48 -7.99 -4.74
C ARG A 23 -2.92 -6.84 -3.84
N ASN A 24 -3.37 -7.11 -2.61
CA ASN A 24 -3.72 -6.09 -1.64
C ASN A 24 -2.46 -5.41 -1.06
N ILE A 25 -2.45 -4.09 -0.95
CA ILE A 25 -1.27 -3.35 -0.47
C ILE A 25 -0.91 -3.70 0.98
N LEU A 26 -1.88 -3.99 1.85
CA LEU A 26 -1.61 -4.47 3.20
C LEU A 26 -0.94 -5.85 3.16
N TRP A 27 -1.46 -6.76 2.34
CA TRP A 27 -0.85 -8.08 2.17
C TRP A 27 0.60 -7.96 1.72
N LEU A 28 0.86 -7.14 0.70
CA LEU A 28 2.21 -6.90 0.20
C LEU A 28 3.12 -6.31 1.28
N ILE A 29 2.66 -5.32 2.05
CA ILE A 29 3.53 -4.66 3.03
C ILE A 29 3.92 -5.58 4.18
N PHE A 30 2.98 -6.39 4.65
CA PHE A 30 3.14 -7.18 5.88
C PHE A 30 3.59 -8.61 5.62
N LEU A 31 3.19 -9.23 4.52
CA LEU A 31 3.43 -10.66 4.25
C LEU A 31 4.35 -10.94 3.06
N ASP A 32 4.47 -10.04 2.08
CA ASP A 32 5.44 -10.23 0.98
C ASP A 32 6.88 -10.00 1.48
N PRO A 33 7.77 -11.00 1.41
CA PRO A 33 9.16 -10.84 1.82
C PRO A 33 9.90 -9.73 1.08
N ARG A 34 9.49 -9.42 -0.16
CA ARG A 34 10.11 -8.40 -1.03
C ARG A 34 9.83 -6.99 -0.56
N SER A 35 8.69 -6.76 0.12
CA SER A 35 8.32 -5.45 0.66
C SER A 35 9.39 -4.88 1.61
N LYS A 36 10.08 -5.73 2.37
CA LYS A 36 11.14 -5.33 3.29
C LYS A 36 12.29 -4.61 2.60
N LEU A 37 12.57 -4.94 1.34
CA LEU A 37 13.64 -4.35 0.56
C LEU A 37 13.19 -3.12 -0.22
N LEU A 38 11.88 -2.99 -0.47
CA LEU A 38 11.32 -1.97 -1.33
C LEU A 38 11.09 -0.63 -0.60
N HIS A 39 10.78 -0.67 0.69
CA HIS A 39 10.40 0.53 1.46
C HIS A 39 11.52 0.99 2.41
N PRO A 40 12.19 2.13 2.15
CA PRO A 40 13.26 2.65 3.02
C PRO A 40 12.76 3.00 4.43
N ASP A 41 11.57 3.59 4.54
CA ASP A 41 10.88 3.85 5.81
C ASP A 41 9.62 2.99 5.92
N ARG A 42 9.84 1.70 6.18
CA ARG A 42 8.77 0.70 6.22
C ARG A 42 7.78 0.93 7.36
N ASP A 43 8.23 1.34 8.54
CA ASP A 43 7.35 1.50 9.71
C ASP A 43 6.37 2.66 9.51
N SER A 44 6.86 3.83 9.09
CA SER A 44 6.01 5.00 8.80
C SER A 44 5.02 4.69 7.68
N ALA A 45 5.50 4.07 6.59
CA ALA A 45 4.65 3.68 5.48
C ALA A 45 3.56 2.66 5.89
N ALA A 46 3.91 1.68 6.71
CA ALA A 46 2.98 0.67 7.20
C ALA A 46 1.89 1.28 8.09
N ARG A 47 2.28 2.13 9.06
CA ARG A 47 1.33 2.84 9.93
C ARG A 47 0.37 3.71 9.15
N PHE A 48 0.88 4.46 8.17
CA PHE A 48 0.04 5.29 7.31
C PHE A 48 -0.96 4.45 6.51
N ILE A 49 -0.50 3.40 5.84
CA ILE A 49 -1.36 2.59 4.97
C ILE A 49 -2.42 1.83 5.79
N VAL A 50 -2.08 1.37 7.00
CA VAL A 50 -3.07 0.80 7.94
C VAL A 50 -4.11 1.85 8.34
N SER A 51 -3.67 3.06 8.68
CA SER A 51 -4.56 4.16 9.07
C SER A 51 -5.52 4.56 7.95
N ALA A 52 -5.00 4.74 6.73
CA ALA A 52 -5.75 5.07 5.53
C ALA A 52 -6.74 3.97 5.16
N PHE A 53 -6.30 2.72 5.10
CA PHE A 53 -7.17 1.58 4.76
C PHE A 53 -8.33 1.44 5.74
N ARG A 54 -8.09 1.62 7.03
CA ARG A 54 -9.14 1.58 8.06
C ARG A 54 -10.15 2.72 7.86
N MET A 55 -9.69 3.92 7.54
CA MET A 55 -10.55 5.07 7.29
C MET A 55 -11.40 4.85 6.03
N ASP A 56 -10.79 4.40 4.93
CA ASP A 56 -11.48 4.12 3.67
C ASP A 56 -12.54 3.02 3.84
N ALA A 57 -12.21 1.94 4.54
CA ALA A 57 -13.16 0.86 4.82
C ALA A 57 -14.33 1.33 5.70
N ALA A 58 -14.09 2.22 6.67
CA ALA A 58 -15.15 2.80 7.49
C ALA A 58 -16.06 3.71 6.67
N LEU A 59 -15.50 4.58 5.83
CA LEU A 59 -16.26 5.47 4.95
C LEU A 59 -17.08 4.71 3.91
N ALA A 60 -16.55 3.61 3.40
CA ALA A 60 -17.25 2.74 2.44
C ALA A 60 -18.27 1.78 3.09
N GLY A 61 -18.34 1.70 4.43
CA GLY A 61 -19.17 0.70 5.12
C GLY A 61 -18.72 -0.74 4.86
N ALA A 62 -17.45 -0.95 4.51
CA ALA A 62 -16.92 -2.20 3.99
C ALA A 62 -16.36 -3.14 5.09
N ALA A 63 -16.76 -2.95 6.35
CA ALA A 63 -16.20 -3.68 7.49
C ALA A 63 -16.27 -5.21 7.32
N ALA A 64 -17.41 -5.75 6.86
CA ALA A 64 -17.57 -7.18 6.61
C ALA A 64 -16.76 -7.70 5.42
N VAL A 65 -16.49 -6.84 4.43
CA VAL A 65 -15.73 -7.23 3.22
C VAL A 65 -14.24 -7.35 3.54
N ILE A 66 -13.72 -6.50 4.41
CA ILE A 66 -12.29 -6.50 4.76
C ILE A 66 -11.94 -7.46 5.91
N GLU A 67 -12.94 -7.99 6.62
CA GLU A 67 -12.73 -8.82 7.82
C GLU A 67 -11.85 -10.05 7.57
N PRO A 68 -12.04 -10.84 6.49
CA PRO A 68 -11.19 -11.99 6.22
C PRO A 68 -9.71 -11.63 6.03
N LEU A 69 -9.44 -10.53 5.32
CA LEU A 69 -8.07 -10.05 5.09
C LEU A 69 -7.44 -9.56 6.41
N VAL A 70 -8.20 -8.80 7.21
CA VAL A 70 -7.73 -8.31 8.51
C VAL A 70 -7.43 -9.48 9.45
N ALA A 71 -8.29 -10.51 9.47
CA ALA A 71 -8.08 -11.69 10.28
C ALA A 71 -6.81 -12.45 9.87
N GLU A 72 -6.60 -12.66 8.57
CA GLU A 72 -5.37 -13.27 8.02
C GLU A 72 -4.12 -12.48 8.43
N LEU A 73 -4.12 -11.17 8.21
CA LEU A 73 -2.97 -10.32 8.51
C LEU A 73 -2.67 -10.25 10.01
N CYS A 74 -3.71 -10.17 10.86
CA CYS A 74 -3.56 -10.23 12.31
C CYS A 74 -2.98 -11.57 12.79
N ALA A 75 -3.35 -12.68 12.15
CA ALA A 75 -2.81 -14.00 12.47
C ALA A 75 -1.35 -14.15 12.04
N SER A 76 -1.00 -13.63 10.86
CA SER A 76 0.30 -13.85 10.21
C SER A 76 1.35 -12.78 10.51
N SER A 77 0.95 -11.60 11.00
CA SER A 77 1.87 -10.49 11.32
C SER A 77 1.53 -9.85 12.67
N PRO A 78 2.34 -10.10 13.72
CA PRO A 78 2.21 -9.40 15.00
C PRO A 78 2.32 -7.88 14.85
N GLU A 79 3.17 -7.42 13.92
CA GLU A 79 3.37 -6.01 13.59
C GLU A 79 2.06 -5.40 13.06
N PHE A 80 1.41 -6.05 12.08
CA PHE A 80 0.10 -5.61 11.59
C PHE A 80 -0.94 -5.59 12.71
N ARG A 81 -1.01 -6.64 13.53
CA ARG A 81 -1.99 -6.74 14.63
C ARG A 81 -1.89 -5.55 15.56
N ILE A 82 -0.67 -5.17 15.96
CA ILE A 82 -0.43 -4.00 16.81
C ILE A 82 -0.92 -2.72 16.12
N MET A 83 -0.51 -2.49 14.87
CA MET A 83 -0.88 -1.29 14.12
C MET A 83 -2.38 -1.20 13.84
N TRP A 84 -3.04 -2.32 13.57
CA TRP A 84 -4.48 -2.37 13.28
C TRP A 84 -5.33 -1.96 14.48
N HIS A 85 -4.93 -2.37 15.68
CA HIS A 85 -5.61 -2.03 16.93
C HIS A 85 -5.21 -0.65 17.47
N ASP A 86 -4.09 -0.08 17.02
CA ASP A 86 -3.70 1.29 17.30
C ASP A 86 -4.61 2.27 16.55
N LYS A 87 -5.47 2.98 17.30
CA LYS A 87 -6.44 3.95 16.75
C LYS A 87 -5.81 5.30 16.38
N THR A 88 -4.50 5.46 16.55
CA THR A 88 -3.78 6.67 16.16
C THR A 88 -3.94 6.91 14.65
N ILE A 89 -4.29 8.14 14.29
CA ILE A 89 -4.34 8.58 12.90
C ILE A 89 -2.93 9.03 12.53
N TYR A 90 -2.32 8.30 11.60
CA TYR A 90 -1.01 8.65 11.07
C TYR A 90 -1.21 9.42 9.77
N THR A 91 -0.59 10.60 9.70
CA THR A 91 -0.50 11.36 8.47
C THR A 91 0.87 11.09 7.85
N PHE A 92 0.88 10.81 6.56
CA PHE A 92 2.10 10.73 5.77
C PHE A 92 2.28 12.05 5.04
N GLU A 93 3.52 12.43 4.75
CA GLU A 93 3.79 13.60 3.90
C GLU A 93 3.17 13.33 2.52
N TYR A 94 1.98 13.88 2.31
CA TYR A 94 1.29 13.76 1.04
C TYR A 94 2.20 14.33 -0.05
N GLY A 95 2.25 13.63 -1.18
CA GLY A 95 2.96 14.12 -2.35
C GLY A 95 4.35 13.53 -2.55
N LYS A 96 4.92 12.74 -1.63
CA LYS A 96 6.24 12.09 -1.85
C LYS A 96 6.22 10.63 -1.47
N LYS A 97 6.95 9.79 -2.21
CA LYS A 97 7.14 8.37 -1.91
C LYS A 97 8.56 7.96 -2.30
N ALA A 98 9.22 7.23 -1.42
CA ALA A 98 10.53 6.65 -1.71
C ALA A 98 10.42 5.14 -1.89
N PHE A 99 11.17 4.62 -2.87
CA PHE A 99 11.29 3.19 -3.17
C PHE A 99 12.76 2.82 -3.35
N HIS A 100 13.15 1.65 -2.86
CA HIS A 100 14.45 1.05 -3.15
C HIS A 100 14.33 0.15 -4.38
N HIS A 101 14.85 0.62 -5.50
CA HIS A 101 14.93 -0.16 -6.72
C HIS A 101 16.17 -1.05 -6.71
N PRO A 102 16.05 -2.35 -7.06
CA PRO A 102 17.17 -3.30 -6.95
C PRO A 102 18.40 -2.90 -7.77
N LEU A 103 18.21 -2.23 -8.92
CA LEU A 103 19.32 -1.81 -9.80
C LEU A 103 19.71 -0.34 -9.65
N HIS A 104 18.82 0.51 -9.11
CA HIS A 104 19.00 1.97 -9.12
C HIS A 104 19.06 2.58 -7.71
N GLY A 105 18.98 1.75 -6.66
CA GLY A 105 19.03 2.20 -5.28
C GLY A 105 17.78 3.00 -4.89
N LEU A 106 17.97 3.95 -3.96
CA LEU A 106 16.89 4.79 -3.45
C LEU A 106 16.41 5.77 -4.53
N GLN A 107 15.12 5.72 -4.85
CA GLN A 107 14.47 6.62 -5.79
C GLN A 107 13.30 7.34 -5.11
N ASN A 108 13.20 8.65 -5.36
CA ASN A 108 12.15 9.49 -4.81
C ASN A 108 11.15 9.88 -5.89
N PHE A 109 9.88 9.80 -5.55
CA PHE A 109 8.77 10.07 -6.44
C PHE A 109 7.82 11.07 -5.82
N GLY A 110 7.30 11.97 -6.65
CA GLY A 110 6.05 12.65 -6.37
C GLY A 110 4.91 11.64 -6.41
N MET A 111 3.99 11.68 -5.46
CA MET A 111 2.81 10.80 -5.42
C MET A 111 1.53 11.62 -5.53
N ALA A 112 0.71 11.33 -6.54
CA ALA A 112 -0.61 11.93 -6.70
C ALA A 112 -1.69 10.86 -6.72
N THR A 113 -2.84 11.15 -6.10
CA THR A 113 -4.00 10.26 -6.07
C THR A 113 -5.18 10.96 -6.75
N PHE A 114 -5.82 10.27 -7.67
CA PHE A 114 -6.94 10.77 -8.46
C PHE A 114 -8.16 9.88 -8.24
N ALA A 115 -9.33 10.51 -8.05
CA ALA A 115 -10.60 9.80 -8.09
C ALA A 115 -10.93 9.41 -9.53
N VAL A 116 -11.58 8.26 -9.72
CA VAL A 116 -12.07 7.82 -11.04
C VAL A 116 -13.54 8.18 -11.17
N ASP A 117 -13.85 9.05 -12.14
CA ASP A 117 -15.23 9.48 -12.37
C ASP A 117 -16.14 8.28 -12.70
N GLY A 118 -17.33 8.27 -12.12
CA GLY A 118 -18.28 7.16 -12.21
C GLY A 118 -17.87 5.86 -11.50
N ARG A 119 -16.68 5.80 -10.86
CA ARG A 119 -16.17 4.63 -10.13
C ARG A 119 -15.57 5.04 -8.79
N PRO A 120 -16.41 5.42 -7.80
CA PRO A 120 -15.95 5.86 -6.47
C PRO A 120 -15.24 4.76 -5.68
N ASP A 121 -15.36 3.51 -6.10
CA ASP A 121 -14.64 2.36 -5.58
C ASP A 121 -13.17 2.27 -6.08
N LEU A 122 -12.78 3.14 -7.01
CA LEU A 122 -11.45 3.16 -7.62
C LEU A 122 -10.71 4.48 -7.38
N ILE A 123 -9.41 4.35 -7.15
CA ILE A 123 -8.45 5.45 -7.17
C ILE A 123 -7.31 5.11 -8.13
N LEU A 124 -6.78 6.13 -8.80
CA LEU A 124 -5.54 6.04 -9.57
C LEU A 124 -4.43 6.72 -8.77
N VAL A 125 -3.36 5.99 -8.50
CA VAL A 125 -2.15 6.53 -7.88
C VAL A 125 -1.06 6.65 -8.94
N VAL A 126 -0.50 7.84 -9.10
CA VAL A 126 0.59 8.13 -10.05
C VAL A 126 1.84 8.47 -9.25
N TYR A 127 2.93 7.78 -9.60
CA TYR A 127 4.27 8.07 -9.11
C TYR A 127 5.07 8.75 -10.22
N GLN A 128 5.46 10.00 -10.01
CA GLN A 128 6.32 10.75 -10.93
C GLN A 128 7.72 10.82 -10.33
N GLN A 129 8.74 10.38 -11.04
CA GLN A 129 10.12 10.49 -10.55
C GLN A 129 10.46 11.96 -10.33
N MET A 130 11.01 12.28 -9.16
CA MET A 130 11.52 13.63 -8.89
C MET A 130 12.95 13.70 -9.42
N GLU A 131 13.22 14.67 -10.30
CA GLU A 131 14.59 15.00 -10.70
C GLU A 131 15.31 15.62 -9.50
N CYS A 132 16.59 15.26 -9.33
CA CYS A 132 17.47 15.85 -8.33
C CYS A 132 17.81 17.31 -8.67
#